data_AF-A0A957EXG0-F1
#
_entry.id   AF-A0A957EXG0-F1
#
_cell.length_a   1.000
_cell.length_b   1.000
_cell.length_c   1.000
_cell.angle_alpha   90.00
_cell.angle_beta   90.00
_cell.angle_gamma   90.00
#
_symmetry.space_group_name_H-M   'P 1'
#
loop_
_entity.id
_entity.type
_entity.pdbx_description
1 polymer ?
#
loop_
_entity_poly.entity_id
_entity_poly.type
_entity_poly.pdbx_seq_one_letter_code
_entity_poly.pdbx_strand_id
1 'polypeptide(L)' 'METTDFRSLRVSLASPEQIRSWSYGEVTKPETINYRRLRPEK' A
#
# COMPACT_ATOMS: atom_id res chain seq x y z
N MET A 1 0.72 24.31 13.87
CA MET A 1 1.70 23.28 14.25
C MET A 1 0.91 22.16 14.88
N GLU A 2 0.69 21.05 14.17
CA GLU A 2 0.08 19.87 14.79
C GLU A 2 1.15 19.22 15.67
N THR A 3 0.99 19.35 16.99
CA THR A 3 1.78 18.62 17.96
C THR A 3 1.28 17.19 17.98
N THR A 4 1.95 16.29 17.26
CA THR A 4 1.64 14.86 17.28
C THR A 4 1.98 14.32 18.66
N ASP A 5 0.94 14.14 19.49
CA ASP A 5 1.02 13.47 20.80
C ASP A 5 1.22 11.96 20.59
N PHE A 6 2.38 11.61 20.03
CA PHE A 6 2.77 10.25 19.74
C PHE A 6 3.43 9.65 20.97
N ARG A 7 2.63 8.97 21.80
CA ARG A 7 3.07 8.44 23.09
C ARG A 7 3.80 7.10 23.00
N SER A 8 3.48 6.27 22.01
CA SER A 8 4.14 4.98 21.80
C SER A 8 3.81 4.36 20.43
N LEU A 9 4.73 3.53 19.93
CA LEU A 9 4.57 2.70 18.73
C LEU A 9 4.39 1.23 19.12
N ARG A 10 3.49 0.52 18.45
CA ARG A 10 3.37 -0.95 18.55
C ARG A 10 3.65 -1.57 17.19
N VAL A 11 4.48 -2.62 17.19
CA VAL A 11 4.73 -3.47 16.02
C VAL A 11 4.19 -4.85 16.33
N SER A 12 3.40 -5.40 15.42
CA SER A 12 2.81 -6.74 15.53
C SER A 12 2.70 -7.38 14.16
N LEU A 13 2.58 -8.71 14.12
CA LEU A 13 2.31 -9.42 12.88
C LEU A 13 0.90 -9.10 12.38
N ALA A 14 0.78 -8.77 11.09
CA ALA A 14 -0.51 -8.56 10.45
C ALA A 14 -1.12 -9.91 10.05
N SER A 15 -2.42 -10.09 10.29
CA SER A 15 -3.16 -11.25 9.79
C SER A 15 -3.46 -11.11 8.29
N PRO A 16 -3.75 -12.21 7.57
CA PRO A 16 -4.15 -12.14 6.16
C PRO A 16 -5.37 -11.23 5.91
N GLU A 17 -6.32 -11.20 6.84
CA GLU A 17 -7.50 -10.33 6.78
C GLU A 17 -7.13 -8.85 6.90
N GLN A 18 -6.18 -8.52 7.79
CA GLN A 18 -5.68 -7.16 7.98
C GLN A 18 -4.88 -6.67 6.75
N ILE A 19 -4.10 -7.56 6.12
CA ILE A 19 -3.39 -7.24 4.87
C ILE A 19 -4.38 -6.94 3.75
N ARG A 20 -5.46 -7.73 3.64
CA ARG A 20 -6.51 -7.52 2.64
C ARG A 20 -7.31 -6.24 2.89
N SER A 21 -7.57 -5.87 4.14
CA SER A 21 -8.31 -4.63 4.46
C SER A 21 -7.52 -3.36 4.14
N TRP A 22 -6.18 -3.42 4.18
CA TRP A 22 -5.32 -2.32 3.73
C TRP A 22 -5.15 -2.27 2.21
N SER A 23 -5.45 -3.36 1.51
CA SER A 23 -5.28 -3.45 0.08
C SER A 23 -6.40 -2.73 -0.67
N TYR A 24 -6.03 -1.95 -1.69
CA TYR A 24 -6.96 -1.28 -2.59
C TYR A 24 -7.23 -2.10 -3.87
N GLY A 25 -6.60 -3.27 -4.00
CA GLY A 25 -6.70 -4.13 -5.17
C GLY A 25 -5.54 -5.11 -5.26
N GLU A 26 -5.74 -6.20 -5.99
CA GLU A 26 -4.71 -7.20 -6.23
C GLU A 26 -3.93 -6.89 -7.50
N VAL A 27 -2.59 -6.92 -7.42
CA VAL A 27 -1.71 -6.79 -8.59
C VAL A 27 -1.47 -8.19 -9.16
N THR A 28 -2.09 -8.47 -10.30
CA THR A 28 -2.00 -9.78 -10.97
C THR A 28 -0.94 -9.81 -12.07
N LYS A 29 -0.54 -8.63 -12.56
CA LYS A 29 0.35 -8.45 -13.70
C LYS A 29 1.69 -7.84 -13.29
N PRO A 30 2.83 -8.34 -13.79
CA PRO A 30 4.15 -7.77 -13.50
C PRO A 30 4.46 -6.47 -14.25
N GLU A 31 3.64 -6.06 -15.20
CA GLU A 31 3.83 -4.84 -15.99
C GLU A 31 3.75 -3.57 -15.14
N THR A 32 4.57 -2.56 -15.49
CA THR A 32 4.66 -1.30 -14.74
C THR A 32 4.06 -0.14 -15.55
N ILE A 33 4.88 0.56 -16.33
CA ILE A 33 4.47 1.69 -17.17
C ILE A 33 4.74 1.40 -18.64
N ASN A 34 3.86 1.93 -19.49
CA ASN A 34 4.09 1.91 -20.91
C ASN A 34 5.28 2.81 -21.28
N TYR A 35 6.29 2.27 -21.95
CA TYR A 35 7.47 3.06 -22.34
C TYR A 35 7.16 4.18 -23.37
N ARG A 36 6.09 4.07 -24.15
CA ARG A 36 5.72 5.07 -25.18
C ARG A 36 4.72 6.08 -24.66
N ARG A 37 3.69 5.61 -23.96
CA ARG A 37 2.56 6.44 -23.51
C ARG A 37 2.72 6.97 -22.08
N LEU A 38 3.70 6.46 -21.33
CA LEU A 38 3.97 6.82 -19.93
C LEU A 38 2.74 6.69 -19.02
N ARG A 39 1.81 5.79 -19.37
CA ARG A 39 0.62 5.47 -18.57
C ARG A 39 0.85 4.14 -17.84
N PRO A 40 0.34 4.00 -16.60
CA PRO A 40 0.33 2.72 -15.90
C PRO A 40 -0.41 1.67 -16.73
N GLU A 41 0.16 0.48 -16.79
CA GLU A 41 -0.54 -0.68 -17.33
C GLU A 41 -1.60 -1.15 -16.32
N LYS A 42 -2.65 -1.80 -16.83
CA LYS A 42 -3.78 -2.26 -16.02
C LYS A 42 -3.66 -3.74 -15.69
#